data_AF-D8FFL9-F1
#
_entry.id   AF-D8FFL9-F1
#
_cell.length_a   1.000
_cell.length_b   1.000
_cell.length_c   1.000
_cell.angle_alpha   90.00
_cell.angle_beta   90.00
_cell.angle_gamma   90.00
#
_symmetry.space_group_name_H-M   'P 1'
#
loop_
_entity.id
_entity.type
_entity.pdbx_description
1 polymer ?
#
loop_
_entity_poly.entity_id
_entity_poly.type
_entity_poly.pdbx_seq_one_letter_code
_entity_poly.pdbx_strand_id
1 'polypeptide(L)' 'MGKGKRLKKLRRCAEKSISERFQEAFTRNFQKELRDSELWDEMVAQYGEKRALELIRECKAEVKTDLEIE' A
#
# COMPACT_ATOMS: atom_id res chain seq x y z
N MET A 1 22.77 -10.26 -19.95
CA MET A 1 21.38 -10.16 -19.47
C MET A 1 20.41 -10.46 -20.63
N GLY A 2 19.91 -11.70 -20.73
CA GLY A 2 19.19 -12.20 -21.92
C GLY A 2 17.79 -11.61 -22.13
N LYS A 3 17.39 -11.44 -23.40
CA LYS A 3 16.10 -10.87 -23.84
C LYS A 3 14.89 -11.57 -23.20
N GLY A 4 14.94 -12.89 -23.01
CA GLY A 4 13.87 -13.65 -22.34
C GLY A 4 13.65 -13.25 -20.87
N LYS A 5 14.72 -12.89 -20.15
CA LYS A 5 14.61 -12.42 -18.75
C LYS A 5 13.92 -11.06 -18.68
N ARG A 6 14.11 -10.20 -19.69
CA ARG A 6 13.44 -8.89 -19.81
C ARG A 6 11.94 -9.05 -20.10
N LEU A 7 11.57 -9.94 -21.03
CA LEU A 7 10.17 -10.25 -21.36
C LEU A 7 9.38 -10.84 -20.18
N LYS A 8 9.99 -11.74 -19.40
CA LYS A 8 9.34 -12.30 -18.20
C LYS A 8 9.05 -11.24 -17.13
N LYS A 9 9.94 -10.26 -16.96
CA LYS A 9 9.75 -9.13 -16.04
C LYS A 9 8.64 -8.19 -16.51
N LEU A 10 8.58 -7.91 -17.81
CA LEU A 10 7.52 -7.11 -18.43
C LEU A 10 6.13 -7.76 -18.26
N ARG A 11 6.01 -9.07 -18.49
CA ARG A 11 4.75 -9.81 -18.30
C ARG A 11 4.27 -9.78 -16.84
N ARG A 12 5.16 -10.04 -15.89
CA ARG A 12 4.83 -9.98 -14.46
C ARG A 12 4.41 -8.58 -13.98
N CYS A 13 4.96 -7.52 -14.59
CA CYS A 13 4.48 -6.17 -14.33
C CYS A 13 3.13 -5.91 -15.00
N ALA A 14 2.91 -6.39 -16.23
CA ALA A 14 1.66 -6.22 -16.97
C ALA A 14 0.48 -7.02 -16.39
N GLU A 15 0.74 -8.14 -15.70
CA GLU A 15 -0.27 -8.99 -15.06
C GLU A 15 -0.95 -8.33 -13.84
N LYS A 16 -0.35 -7.28 -13.25
CA LYS A 16 -1.00 -6.55 -12.16
C LYS A 16 -2.09 -5.62 -12.69
N SER A 17 -3.32 -5.82 -12.20
CA SER A 17 -4.47 -4.99 -12.53
C SER A 17 -4.20 -3.51 -12.17
N ILE A 18 -4.83 -2.58 -12.91
CA ILE A 18 -4.76 -1.14 -12.61
C ILE A 18 -5.22 -0.88 -11.17
N SER A 19 -6.22 -1.63 -10.70
CA SER A 19 -6.73 -1.57 -9.32
C SER A 19 -5.66 -1.96 -8.30
N GLU A 20 -4.93 -3.06 -8.52
CA GLU A 20 -3.84 -3.48 -7.62
C GLU A 20 -2.71 -2.44 -7.57
N ARG A 21 -2.37 -1.84 -8.72
CA ARG A 21 -1.35 -0.79 -8.78
C ARG A 21 -1.78 0.47 -8.05
N PHE A 22 -3.06 0.83 -8.16
CA PHE A 22 -3.64 1.96 -7.44
C PHE A 22 -3.67 1.70 -5.93
N GLN A 23 -4.12 0.52 -5.50
CA GLN A 23 -4.09 0.10 -4.09
C GLN A 23 -2.67 0.13 -3.51
N GLU A 24 -1.68 -0.38 -4.24
CA GLU A 24 -0.27 -0.35 -3.81
C GLU A 24 0.26 1.08 -3.68
N ALA A 25 -0.06 1.96 -4.64
CA ALA A 25 0.38 3.36 -4.61
C ALA A 25 -0.31 4.15 -3.48
N PHE A 26 -1.62 3.98 -3.33
CA PHE A 26 -2.42 4.63 -2.30
C PHE A 26 -1.98 4.19 -0.90
N THR A 27 -1.83 2.88 -0.68
CA THR A 27 -1.32 2.35 0.59
C THR A 27 0.03 2.95 0.94
N ARG A 28 0.96 3.03 -0.02
CA ARG A 28 2.29 3.62 0.23
C ARG A 28 2.25 5.10 0.60
N ASN A 29 1.43 5.88 -0.11
CA ASN A 29 1.29 7.30 0.17
C ASN A 29 0.64 7.53 1.54
N PHE A 30 -0.43 6.78 1.84
CA PHE A 30 -1.12 6.86 3.12
C PHE A 30 -0.22 6.47 4.30
N GLN A 31 0.54 5.37 4.18
CA GLN A 31 1.48 4.96 5.23
C GLN A 31 2.59 6.00 5.44
N LYS A 32 2.97 6.75 4.41
CA LYS A 32 3.98 7.80 4.50
C LYS A 32 3.41 9.04 5.17
N GLU A 33 2.27 9.53 4.69
CA GLU A 33 1.58 10.68 5.26
C GLU A 33 1.19 10.45 6.72
N LEU A 34 0.75 9.24 7.06
CA LEU A 34 0.37 8.91 8.43
C LEU A 34 1.57 8.98 9.37
N ARG A 35 2.74 8.47 8.98
CA ARG A 35 3.98 8.57 9.77
C ARG A 35 4.46 10.00 10.00
N ASP A 36 4.17 10.90 9.06
CA ASP A 36 4.54 12.32 9.15
C ASP A 36 3.46 13.15 9.88
N SER A 37 2.37 12.52 10.34
CA SER A 37 1.25 13.18 11.00
C SER A 37 1.26 13.04 12.52
N GLU A 38 0.64 13.99 13.23
CA GLU A 38 0.44 13.94 14.69
C GLU A 38 -0.35 12.69 15.13
N LEU A 39 -1.17 12.13 14.24
CA LEU A 39 -1.92 10.90 14.48
C LEU A 39 -1.00 9.68 14.69
N TRP A 40 0.19 9.69 14.08
CA TRP A 40 1.19 8.65 14.31
C TRP A 40 1.77 8.74 15.71
N ASP A 41 2.07 9.94 16.19
CA ASP A 41 2.56 10.14 17.55
C ASP A 41 1.52 9.69 18.58
N GLU A 42 0.23 9.98 18.34
CA GLU A 42 -0.87 9.46 19.16
C GLU A 42 -0.98 7.94 19.10
N MET A 43 -0.87 7.33 17.92
CA MET A 43 -0.87 5.86 17.77
C MET A 43 0.32 5.22 18.48
N VAL A 44 1.51 5.80 18.38
CA VAL A 44 2.72 5.32 19.03
C VAL A 44 2.60 5.48 20.55
N ALA A 45 2.01 6.58 21.03
CA ALA A 45 1.77 6.79 22.45
C ALA A 45 0.76 5.80 23.04
N GLN A 46 -0.29 5.43 22.30
CA GLN A 46 -1.31 4.49 22.77
C GLN A 46 -0.90 3.02 22.66
N TYR A 47 -0.31 2.62 21.54
CA TYR A 47 -0.06 1.20 21.23
C TYR A 47 1.42 0.80 21.31
N GLY A 48 2.32 1.77 21.35
CA GLY A 48 3.75 1.56 21.22
C GLY A 48 4.18 1.41 19.76
N GLU A 49 5.42 1.82 19.48
CA GLU A 49 5.97 1.90 18.12
C GLU A 49 5.89 0.57 17.35
N LYS A 50 6.19 -0.56 18.02
CA LYS A 50 6.11 -1.89 17.38
C LYS A 50 4.71 -2.25 16.93
N ARG A 51 3.69 -1.98 17.75
CA ARG A 51 2.32 -2.38 17.47
C ARG A 51 1.66 -1.42 16.48
N ALA A 52 2.01 -0.14 16.55
CA ALA A 52 1.63 0.86 15.55
C ALA A 52 2.21 0.51 14.15
N LEU A 53 3.47 0.06 14.08
CA LEU A 53 4.08 -0.40 12.83
C LEU A 53 3.41 -1.65 12.27
N GLU A 54 3.02 -2.61 13.12
CA GLU A 54 2.26 -3.80 12.71
C GLU A 54 0.88 -3.40 12.17
N LEU A 55 0.16 -2.51 12.86
CA LEU A 55 -1.13 -1.97 12.42
C LEU A 55 -1.04 -1.30 11.05
N ILE A 56 -0.05 -0.43 10.83
CA ILE A 56 0.16 0.21 9.51
C ILE A 56 0.46 -0.83 8.43
N ARG A 57 1.22 -1.87 8.77
CA ARG A 57 1.63 -2.93 7.84
C ARG A 57 0.46 -3.83 7.47
N GLU A 58 -0.45 -4.08 8.39
CA GLU A 58 -1.71 -4.78 8.17
C GLU A 58 -2.76 -3.91 7.47
N CYS A 59 -2.66 -2.58 7.62
CA CYS A 59 -3.45 -1.59 6.89
C CYS A 59 -3.06 -1.57 5.41
N LYS A 60 -3.46 -2.63 4.70
CA LYS A 60 -3.51 -2.69 3.25
C LYS A 60 -4.82 -2.03 2.85
N ALA A 61 -4.76 -1.00 2.00
CA ALA A 61 -5.98 -0.39 1.50
C ALA A 61 -6.71 -1.42 0.63
N GLU A 62 -7.66 -2.14 1.22
CA GLU A 62 -8.70 -2.83 0.47
C GLU A 62 -9.61 -1.76 -0.11
N VAL A 63 -9.20 -1.22 -1.26
CA VAL A 63 -10.09 -0.38 -2.07
C VAL A 63 -11.18 -1.31 -2.58
N LYS A 64 -12.28 -1.41 -1.84
CA LYS A 64 -13.53 -1.96 -2.35
C LYS A 64 -13.96 -1.05 -3.49
N THR A 65 -13.86 -1.55 -4.72
CA THR A 65 -14.39 -0.88 -5.92
C THR A 65 -15.92 -1.05 -5.99
N ASP A 66 -16.61 -0.93 -4.85
CA ASP A 66 -18.07 -0.87 -4.76
C ASP A 66 -18.49 0.57 -4.38
N LEU A 67 -17.85 1.56 -4.99
CA LEU A 67 -18.44 2.89 -5.06
C LEU A 67 -19.51 2.81 -6.15
N GLU A 68 -20.70 2.34 -5.76
CA GLU A 68 -21.93 2.68 -6.47
C GLU A 68 -22.01 4.21 -6.47
N ILE A 69 -21.67 4.80 -7.61
CA ILE A 69 -21.97 6.20 -7.89
C ILE A 69 -23.48 6.23 -8.12
N GLU A 70 -24.21 6.69 -7.10
CA GLU A 70 -25.63 7.07 -7.20
C GLU A 70 -25.76 8.48 -7.80
#